data_AF-A0A2H3KKV4-F1
#
_entry.id   AF-A0A2H3KKV4-F1
#
_cell.length_a   1.000
_cell.length_b   1.000
_cell.length_c   1.000
_cell.angle_alpha   90.00
_cell.angle_beta   90.00
_cell.angle_gamma   90.00
#
_symmetry.space_group_name_H-M   'P 1'
#
loop_
_entity.id
_entity.type
_entity.pdbx_description
1 polymer ?
#
loop_
_entity_poly.entity_id
_entity_poly.type
_entity_poly.pdbx_seq_one_letter_code
_entity_poly.pdbx_strand_id
1 'polypeptide(L)'
;MASMFLVAYDRATVLTMLRDWTPRQLRDALRAGTFGSSLSAIEARELDRLLTDWMQRALGAMPLRDALMVDAQRSHRVHTLICIDLTVAYEPVPVALASCLPATSVELKALPDELAGLPAMLAIAEEACTQGLALALIKATEGYPYPDHLEQLVPPPPADPYAAPLFEQPTGWRRRIALLLVVAGVALLSIPLLIGRIPEHPAGVPLALLTLGLLVGIRAGLAGFAGGVCIWLVANLPNFHHDAPIFELLWPALPLMFLGLFLLGLDRRVRGMWHVVRQQFGALRS
;
A
#
# COMPACT_ATOMS: atom_id res chain seq x y z
N MET A 1 22.70 15.87 -23.63
CA MET A 1 21.69 15.84 -24.71
C MET A 1 20.59 14.90 -24.27
N ALA A 2 19.31 15.30 -24.32
CA ALA A 2 18.22 14.43 -23.92
C ALA A 2 18.05 13.32 -24.97
N SER A 3 18.09 12.06 -24.54
CA SER A 3 17.74 10.93 -25.40
C SER A 3 16.23 10.87 -25.57
N MET A 4 15.79 10.74 -26.83
CA MET A 4 14.39 10.59 -27.21
C MET A 4 14.23 9.23 -27.89
N PHE A 5 13.09 8.58 -27.64
CA PHE A 5 12.76 7.27 -28.16
C PHE A 5 11.38 7.33 -28.82
N LEU A 6 11.24 6.64 -29.94
CA LEU A 6 9.94 6.27 -30.48
C LEU A 6 9.56 4.94 -29.83
N VAL A 7 8.37 4.84 -29.27
CA VAL A 7 7.89 3.61 -28.65
C VAL A 7 6.53 3.21 -29.19
N ALA A 8 6.29 1.90 -29.23
CA ALA A 8 5.00 1.29 -29.44
C ALA A 8 4.60 0.53 -28.16
N TYR A 9 3.46 0.88 -27.58
CA TYR A 9 2.99 0.29 -26.32
C TYR A 9 1.48 0.03 -26.34
N ASP A 10 1.05 -0.95 -25.54
CA ASP A 10 -0.35 -1.35 -25.46
C ASP A 10 -1.16 -0.41 -24.56
N ARG A 11 -1.56 0.72 -25.14
CA ARG A 11 -2.39 1.72 -24.48
C ARG A 11 -3.77 1.17 -24.07
N ALA A 12 -4.35 0.27 -24.84
CA ALA A 12 -5.66 -0.29 -24.52
C ALA A 12 -5.61 -1.10 -23.23
N THR A 13 -4.56 -1.91 -23.06
CA THR A 13 -4.32 -2.66 -21.82
C THR A 13 -3.98 -1.73 -20.66
N VAL A 14 -3.14 -0.69 -20.87
CA VAL A 14 -2.87 0.34 -19.83
C VAL A 14 -4.20 0.92 -19.30
N LEU A 15 -5.06 1.42 -20.19
CA LEU A 15 -6.33 2.03 -19.80
C LEU A 15 -7.28 1.04 -19.13
N THR A 16 -7.30 -0.21 -19.60
CA THR A 16 -8.09 -1.29 -18.99
C THR A 16 -7.61 -1.59 -17.57
N MET A 17 -6.30 -1.69 -17.35
CA MET A 17 -5.72 -1.86 -16.02
C MET A 17 -6.03 -0.68 -15.12
N LEU A 18 -5.88 0.56 -15.60
CA LEU A 18 -6.20 1.75 -14.81
C LEU A 18 -7.67 1.77 -14.37
N ARG A 19 -8.59 1.34 -15.25
CA ARG A 19 -10.03 1.28 -14.99
C ARG A 19 -10.40 0.14 -14.03
N ASP A 20 -9.91 -1.07 -14.30
CA ASP A 20 -10.46 -2.30 -13.71
C ASP A 20 -9.64 -2.81 -12.52
N TRP A 21 -8.36 -2.44 -12.42
CA TRP A 21 -7.50 -2.96 -11.37
C TRP A 21 -7.43 -2.02 -10.17
N THR A 22 -7.01 -2.60 -9.05
CA THR A 22 -6.66 -1.90 -7.82
C THR A 22 -5.15 -1.93 -7.59
N PRO A 23 -4.56 -1.02 -6.79
CA PRO A 23 -3.15 -1.08 -6.43
C PRO A 23 -2.74 -2.43 -5.82
N ARG A 24 -3.67 -3.10 -5.12
CA ARG A 24 -3.46 -4.45 -4.58
C ARG A 24 -3.30 -5.48 -5.68
N GLN A 25 -4.22 -5.53 -6.64
CA GLN A 25 -4.16 -6.49 -7.75
C GLN A 25 -2.88 -6.33 -8.57
N LEU A 26 -2.48 -5.08 -8.87
CA LEU A 26 -1.23 -4.82 -9.59
C LEU A 26 -0.01 -5.28 -8.79
N ARG A 27 0.00 -5.04 -7.48
CA ARG A 27 1.08 -5.49 -6.60
C ARG A 27 1.16 -7.02 -6.51
N ASP A 28 0.01 -7.67 -6.39
CA ASP A 28 -0.06 -9.13 -6.31
C ASP A 28 0.38 -9.76 -7.65
N ALA A 29 -0.01 -9.18 -8.79
CA ALA A 29 0.47 -9.57 -10.12
C ALA A 29 1.99 -9.38 -10.27
N LEU A 30 2.53 -8.26 -9.79
CA LEU A 30 3.97 -7.99 -9.78
C LEU A 30 4.74 -9.04 -8.95
N ARG A 31 4.21 -9.40 -7.78
CA ARG A 31 4.84 -10.40 -6.90
C ARG A 31 4.70 -11.84 -7.40
N ALA A 32 3.60 -12.13 -8.09
CA ALA A 32 3.37 -13.41 -8.76
C ALA A 32 4.20 -13.56 -10.04
N GLY A 33 4.79 -12.47 -10.55
CA GLY A 33 5.54 -12.46 -11.80
C GLY A 33 4.67 -12.48 -13.06
N THR A 34 3.35 -12.27 -12.93
CA THR A 34 2.43 -12.16 -14.07
C THR A 34 2.42 -10.75 -14.69
N PHE A 35 3.06 -9.79 -14.02
CA PHE A 35 3.26 -8.41 -14.46
C PHE A 35 4.68 -7.97 -14.06
N GLY A 36 5.30 -7.08 -14.83
CA GLY A 36 6.61 -6.52 -14.50
C GLY A 36 7.79 -7.32 -15.05
N SER A 37 7.57 -8.19 -16.04
CA SER A 37 8.64 -8.98 -16.66
C SER A 37 9.67 -8.13 -17.38
N SER A 38 9.26 -6.97 -17.90
CA SER A 38 10.14 -6.04 -18.63
C SER A 38 10.76 -4.99 -17.71
N LEU A 39 10.38 -4.96 -16.44
CA LEU A 39 10.91 -4.03 -15.45
C LEU A 39 12.24 -4.55 -14.87
N SER A 40 13.19 -3.64 -14.67
CA SER A 40 14.37 -3.97 -13.88
C SER A 40 14.01 -4.28 -12.43
N ALA A 41 14.87 -5.01 -11.72
CA ALA A 41 14.67 -5.32 -10.31
C ALA A 41 14.57 -4.06 -9.41
N ILE A 42 15.10 -2.92 -9.87
CA ILE A 42 15.00 -1.64 -9.16
C ILE A 42 13.60 -1.04 -9.39
N GLU A 43 13.14 -1.03 -10.64
CA GLU A 43 11.82 -0.53 -11.03
C GLU A 43 10.68 -1.35 -10.44
N ALA A 44 10.80 -2.68 -10.43
CA ALA A 44 9.82 -3.55 -9.78
C ALA A 44 9.71 -3.26 -8.28
N ARG A 45 10.85 -3.08 -7.58
CA ARG A 45 10.85 -2.69 -6.15
C ARG A 45 10.28 -1.29 -5.94
N GLU A 46 10.55 -0.37 -6.85
CA GLU A 46 9.98 0.98 -6.80
C GLU A 46 8.46 0.93 -6.94
N LEU A 47 7.94 0.15 -7.90
CA LEU A 47 6.51 -0.03 -8.11
C LEU A 47 5.83 -0.65 -6.89
N ASP A 48 6.37 -1.75 -6.34
CA ASP A 48 5.83 -2.39 -5.13
C ASP A 48 5.73 -1.40 -3.95
N ARG A 49 6.74 -0.55 -3.78
CA ARG A 49 6.77 0.49 -2.76
C ARG A 49 5.69 1.56 -2.99
N LEU A 50 5.56 2.07 -4.22
CA LEU A 50 4.57 3.10 -4.56
C LEU A 50 3.14 2.59 -4.35
N LEU A 51 2.85 1.36 -4.79
CA LEU A 51 1.54 0.73 -4.60
C LEU A 51 1.23 0.50 -3.13
N THR A 52 2.23 0.05 -2.35
CA THR A 52 2.08 -0.14 -0.90
C THR A 52 1.78 1.18 -0.19
N ASP A 53 2.46 2.27 -0.56
CA ASP A 53 2.21 3.59 0.02
C ASP A 53 0.77 4.08 -0.24
N TRP A 54 0.23 3.85 -1.45
CA TRP A 54 -1.17 4.15 -1.76
C TRP A 54 -2.14 3.32 -0.95
N MET A 55 -1.93 2.00 -0.88
CA MET A 55 -2.75 1.09 -0.06
C MET A 55 -2.77 1.47 1.43
N GLN A 56 -1.68 2.05 1.94
CA GLN A 56 -1.60 2.49 3.33
C GLN A 56 -2.35 3.80 3.64
N ARG A 57 -2.60 4.62 2.61
CA ARG A 57 -3.35 5.88 2.71
C ARG A 57 -4.82 5.71 2.38
N ALA A 58 -5.16 4.74 1.53
CA ALA A 58 -6.53 4.46 1.17
C ALA A 58 -7.35 3.99 2.39
N LEU A 59 -8.58 4.51 2.52
CA LEU A 59 -9.55 4.12 3.54
C LEU A 59 -10.37 2.86 3.16
N GLY A 60 -10.08 2.26 2.00
CA GLY A 60 -10.79 1.11 1.44
C GLY A 60 -10.14 0.61 0.14
N ALA A 61 -10.84 -0.31 -0.56
CA ALA A 61 -10.46 -0.69 -1.92
C ALA A 61 -10.61 0.52 -2.84
N MET A 62 -9.51 0.90 -3.50
CA MET A 62 -9.44 2.05 -4.38
C MET A 62 -9.01 1.57 -5.77
N PRO A 63 -9.74 1.91 -6.84
CA PRO A 63 -9.31 1.69 -8.22
C PRO A 63 -7.96 2.37 -8.50
N LEU A 64 -7.16 1.81 -9.42
CA LEU A 64 -5.89 2.40 -9.83
C LEU A 64 -6.08 3.82 -10.36
N ARG A 65 -7.10 4.03 -11.21
CA ARG A 65 -7.51 5.36 -11.69
C ARG A 65 -7.65 6.38 -10.56
N ASP A 66 -8.36 6.02 -9.48
CA ASP A 66 -8.57 6.92 -8.34
C ASP A 66 -7.27 7.18 -7.57
N ALA A 67 -6.44 6.15 -7.41
CA ALA A 67 -5.14 6.29 -6.77
C ALA A 67 -4.23 7.26 -7.56
N LEU A 68 -4.29 7.19 -8.89
CA LEU A 68 -3.57 8.11 -9.78
C LEU A 68 -4.09 9.55 -9.69
N MET A 69 -5.37 9.77 -9.41
CA MET A 69 -5.93 11.12 -9.26
C MET A 69 -5.56 11.79 -7.93
N VAL A 70 -5.32 11.00 -6.86
CA VAL A 70 -5.08 11.53 -5.51
C VAL A 70 -3.64 12.03 -5.30
N ASP A 71 -2.64 11.45 -5.95
CA ASP A 71 -1.21 11.76 -5.71
C ASP A 71 -0.43 11.99 -7.01
N ALA A 72 -0.72 13.09 -7.71
CA ALA A 72 -0.17 13.40 -9.03
C ALA A 72 1.35 13.18 -9.17
N GLN A 73 2.13 13.52 -8.14
CA GLN A 73 3.59 13.37 -8.17
C GLN A 73 4.03 11.90 -8.29
N ARG A 74 3.34 10.97 -7.61
CA ARG A 74 3.64 9.53 -7.67
C ARG A 74 2.96 8.86 -8.84
N SER A 75 1.81 9.39 -9.25
CA SER A 75 0.99 8.85 -10.34
C SER A 75 1.75 8.77 -11.65
N HIS A 76 2.49 9.83 -12.01
CA HIS A 76 3.31 9.84 -13.23
C HIS A 76 4.33 8.70 -13.24
N ARG A 77 4.96 8.42 -12.09
CA ARG A 77 5.96 7.36 -12.00
C ARG A 77 5.32 5.98 -12.09
N VAL A 78 4.21 5.75 -11.38
CA VAL A 78 3.48 4.48 -11.49
C VAL A 78 2.97 4.26 -12.92
N HIS A 79 2.39 5.27 -13.54
CA HIS A 79 1.94 5.21 -14.94
C HIS A 79 3.11 4.85 -15.88
N THR A 80 4.24 5.54 -15.74
CA THR A 80 5.46 5.26 -16.51
C THR A 80 5.90 3.81 -16.36
N LEU A 81 5.92 3.27 -15.14
CA LEU A 81 6.31 1.87 -14.88
C LEU A 81 5.31 0.89 -15.49
N ILE A 82 4.01 1.21 -15.50
CA ILE A 82 3.00 0.39 -16.19
C ILE A 82 3.25 0.38 -17.71
N CYS A 83 3.50 1.54 -18.29
CA CYS A 83 3.75 1.63 -19.73
C CYS A 83 5.06 0.97 -20.15
N ILE A 84 6.13 1.04 -19.35
CA ILE A 84 7.39 0.34 -19.63
C ILE A 84 7.13 -1.17 -19.76
N ASP A 85 6.35 -1.76 -18.85
CA ASP A 85 6.06 -3.19 -18.90
C ASP A 85 5.25 -3.59 -20.14
N LEU A 86 4.37 -2.69 -20.59
CA LEU A 86 3.49 -2.87 -21.75
C LEU A 86 4.07 -2.31 -23.07
N THR A 87 5.36 -2.01 -23.10
CA THR A 87 6.06 -1.59 -24.33
C THR A 87 6.47 -2.81 -25.13
N VAL A 88 6.09 -2.82 -26.40
CA VAL A 88 6.36 -3.94 -27.31
C VAL A 88 7.64 -3.67 -28.11
N ALA A 89 7.80 -2.44 -28.61
CA ALA A 89 8.95 -2.03 -29.41
C ALA A 89 9.38 -0.61 -29.04
N TYR A 90 10.68 -0.34 -29.16
CA TYR A 90 11.23 1.01 -28.99
C TYR A 90 12.47 1.19 -29.87
N GLU A 91 12.66 2.40 -30.39
CA GLU A 91 13.84 2.76 -31.18
C GLU A 91 14.33 4.16 -30.78
N PRO A 92 15.65 4.36 -30.60
CA PRO A 92 16.21 5.68 -30.32
C PRO A 92 16.06 6.61 -31.53
N VAL A 93 15.54 7.80 -31.29
CA VAL A 93 15.45 8.84 -32.30
C VAL A 93 16.85 9.43 -32.58
N PRO A 94 17.29 9.53 -33.85
CA PRO A 94 18.57 10.14 -34.18
C PRO A 94 18.67 11.58 -33.65
N VAL A 95 19.80 11.89 -33.02
CA VAL A 95 20.04 13.19 -32.37
C VAL A 95 19.88 14.37 -33.34
N ALA A 96 20.20 14.16 -34.63
CA ALA A 96 20.06 15.17 -35.68
C ALA A 96 18.60 15.58 -35.94
N LEU A 97 17.63 14.71 -35.66
CA LEU A 97 16.20 14.96 -35.88
C LEU A 97 15.48 15.39 -34.61
N ALA A 98 16.09 15.21 -33.43
CA ALA A 98 15.48 15.52 -32.14
C ALA A 98 15.09 17.00 -31.99
N SER A 99 15.75 17.93 -32.69
CA SER A 99 15.39 19.36 -32.68
C SER A 99 14.14 19.71 -33.48
N CYS A 100 13.72 18.83 -34.41
CA CYS A 100 12.54 19.02 -35.25
C CYS A 100 11.28 18.43 -34.62
N LEU A 101 11.43 17.68 -33.52
CA LEU A 101 10.35 16.99 -32.84
C LEU A 101 9.84 17.77 -31.62
N PRO A 102 8.62 17.47 -31.13
CA PRO A 102 8.07 18.08 -29.93
C PRO A 102 9.04 17.96 -28.74
N ALA A 103 9.20 19.04 -27.99
CA ALA A 103 10.16 19.08 -26.88
C ALA A 103 9.74 18.23 -25.66
N THR A 104 8.47 17.82 -25.61
CA THR A 104 7.84 17.03 -24.54
C THR A 104 7.40 15.67 -25.04
N SER A 105 7.31 14.70 -24.14
CA SER A 105 6.76 13.37 -24.49
C SER A 105 5.31 13.49 -24.98
N VAL A 106 4.98 12.87 -26.11
CA VAL A 106 3.66 13.01 -26.75
C VAL A 106 3.23 11.72 -27.46
N GLU A 107 1.94 11.42 -27.38
CA GLU A 107 1.32 10.34 -28.15
C GLU A 107 1.09 10.79 -29.60
N LEU A 108 1.51 9.96 -30.56
CA LEU A 108 1.49 10.27 -31.98
C LEU A 108 0.28 9.62 -32.65
N LYS A 109 -0.49 10.41 -33.39
CA LYS A 109 -1.57 9.89 -34.26
C LYS A 109 -1.04 9.26 -35.54
N ALA A 110 0.10 9.76 -36.01
CA ALA A 110 0.80 9.29 -37.19
C ALA A 110 2.30 9.54 -36.99
N LEU A 111 3.13 8.77 -37.70
CA LEU A 111 4.57 8.98 -37.69
C LEU A 111 4.90 10.34 -38.36
N PRO A 112 5.68 11.23 -37.72
CA PRO A 112 6.13 12.48 -38.33
C PRO A 112 6.93 12.22 -39.61
N ASP A 113 6.78 13.11 -40.61
CA ASP A 113 7.44 12.98 -41.91
C ASP A 113 8.98 12.92 -41.78
N GLU A 114 9.54 13.61 -40.78
CA GLU A 114 10.97 13.60 -40.47
C GLU A 114 11.48 12.22 -40.06
N LEU A 115 10.61 11.39 -39.46
CA LEU A 115 10.92 10.02 -39.02
C LEU A 115 10.50 8.97 -40.05
N ALA A 116 9.54 9.28 -40.92
CA ALA A 116 9.05 8.38 -41.96
C ALA A 116 10.12 7.99 -42.99
N GLY A 117 11.21 8.76 -43.12
CA GLY A 117 12.35 8.40 -43.96
C GLY A 117 13.26 7.31 -43.37
N LEU A 118 13.06 6.91 -42.11
CA LEU A 118 13.94 5.97 -41.42
C LEU A 118 13.31 4.56 -41.36
N PRO A 119 13.98 3.52 -41.88
CA PRO A 119 13.39 2.18 -41.97
C PRO A 119 13.07 1.58 -40.60
N ALA A 120 13.88 1.85 -39.57
CA ALA A 120 13.64 1.37 -38.21
C ALA A 120 12.38 2.02 -37.58
N MET A 121 12.15 3.31 -37.84
CA MET A 121 10.98 4.03 -37.33
C MET A 121 9.70 3.60 -38.05
N LEU A 122 9.79 3.37 -39.36
CA LEU A 122 8.70 2.80 -40.14
C LEU A 122 8.32 1.41 -39.64
N ALA A 123 9.30 0.55 -39.37
CA ALA A 123 9.05 -0.81 -38.88
C ALA A 123 8.26 -0.80 -37.56
N ILE A 124 8.63 0.06 -36.59
CA ILE A 124 7.85 0.22 -35.35
C ILE A 124 6.46 0.76 -35.62
N ALA A 125 6.32 1.71 -36.54
CA ALA A 125 5.02 2.30 -36.85
C ALA A 125 4.08 1.30 -37.54
N GLU A 126 4.59 0.47 -38.44
CA GLU A 126 3.87 -0.63 -39.09
C GLU A 126 3.47 -1.71 -38.08
N GLU A 127 4.38 -2.08 -37.18
CA GLU A 127 4.11 -3.02 -36.10
C GLU A 127 3.00 -2.49 -35.18
N ALA A 128 3.09 -1.22 -34.77
CA ALA A 128 2.09 -0.56 -33.96
C ALA A 128 0.72 -0.54 -34.65
N CYS A 129 0.67 -0.21 -35.94
CA CYS A 129 -0.56 -0.22 -36.73
C CYS A 129 -1.18 -1.63 -36.81
N THR A 130 -0.36 -2.63 -37.09
CA THR A 130 -0.81 -4.03 -37.25
C THR A 130 -1.37 -4.62 -35.96
N GLN A 131 -0.75 -4.28 -34.82
CA GLN A 131 -1.14 -4.77 -33.51
C GLN A 131 -2.14 -3.86 -32.77
N GLY A 132 -2.48 -2.70 -33.35
CA GLY A 132 -3.35 -1.71 -32.71
C GLY A 132 -2.72 -1.01 -31.48
N LEU A 133 -1.39 -0.92 -31.44
CA LEU A 133 -0.63 -0.26 -30.38
C LEU A 133 -0.62 1.26 -30.57
N ALA A 134 -0.41 1.98 -29.47
CA ALA A 134 -0.19 3.43 -29.53
C ALA A 134 1.29 3.73 -29.79
N LEU A 135 1.54 4.71 -30.65
CA LEU A 135 2.87 5.29 -30.87
C LEU A 135 3.06 6.49 -29.95
N ALA A 136 4.22 6.60 -29.32
CA ALA A 136 4.60 7.80 -28.59
C ALA A 136 6.08 8.17 -28.78
N LEU A 137 6.35 9.46 -28.71
CA LEU A 137 7.70 9.99 -28.53
C LEU A 137 7.94 10.20 -27.05
N ILE A 138 9.00 9.60 -26.53
CA ILE A 138 9.35 9.64 -25.11
C ILE A 138 10.70 10.28 -24.93
N LYS A 139 10.72 11.27 -24.05
CA LYS A 139 11.94 11.84 -23.53
C LYS A 139 12.29 11.15 -22.22
N ALA A 140 13.51 10.64 -22.09
CA ALA A 140 13.92 9.84 -20.93
C ALA A 140 13.69 10.54 -19.56
N THR A 141 13.67 11.87 -19.53
CA THR A 141 13.44 12.67 -18.31
C THR A 141 11.97 12.84 -17.93
N GLU A 142 11.04 12.74 -18.89
CA GLU A 142 9.61 13.02 -18.68
C GLU A 142 8.78 11.73 -18.63
N GLY A 143 9.28 10.64 -19.22
CA GLY A 143 8.57 9.36 -19.25
C GLY A 143 7.43 9.34 -20.28
N TYR A 144 6.48 8.42 -20.09
CA TYR A 144 5.35 8.23 -21.01
C TYR A 144 4.34 9.38 -20.91
N PRO A 145 3.66 9.75 -22.01
CA PRO A 145 2.55 10.72 -21.98
C PRO A 145 1.51 10.30 -20.95
N TYR A 146 1.12 11.22 -20.06
CA TYR A 146 0.15 10.93 -19.02
C TYR A 146 -1.27 10.99 -19.58
N PRO A 147 -2.23 10.18 -19.09
CA PRO A 147 -3.59 10.20 -19.62
C PRO A 147 -4.29 11.52 -19.26
N ASP A 148 -4.72 12.28 -20.28
CA ASP A 148 -5.37 13.59 -20.09
C ASP A 148 -6.76 13.50 -19.44
N HIS A 149 -7.40 12.33 -19.51
CA HIS A 149 -8.80 12.12 -19.12
C HIS A 149 -9.02 10.91 -18.21
N LEU A 150 -8.27 10.84 -17.10
CA LEU A 150 -8.48 9.80 -16.09
C LEU A 150 -9.92 9.80 -15.54
N GLU A 151 -10.56 10.96 -15.50
CA GLU A 151 -11.92 11.12 -15.02
C GLU A 151 -12.95 10.35 -15.86
N GLN A 152 -12.68 10.15 -17.16
CA GLN A 152 -13.57 9.44 -18.09
C GLN A 152 -13.48 7.91 -17.94
N LEU A 153 -12.41 7.41 -17.33
CA LEU A 153 -12.25 5.99 -16.99
C LEU A 153 -13.10 5.69 -15.76
N VAL A 154 -14.39 5.41 -15.97
CA VAL A 154 -15.31 5.05 -14.89
C VAL A 154 -15.01 3.60 -14.46
N PRO A 155 -14.51 3.37 -13.23
CA PRO A 155 -14.24 2.03 -12.75
C PRO A 155 -15.56 1.25 -12.55
N PRO A 156 -15.55 -0.08 -12.75
CA PRO A 156 -16.71 -0.89 -12.41
C PRO A 156 -17.02 -0.77 -10.91
N PRO A 157 -18.30 -0.96 -10.50
CA PRO A 157 -18.66 -0.93 -9.08
C PRO A 157 -17.82 -1.96 -8.31
N PRO A 158 -17.33 -1.61 -7.10
CA PRO A 158 -16.44 -2.50 -6.35
C PRO A 158 -17.14 -3.83 -6.06
N ALA A 159 -16.53 -4.92 -6.49
CA ALA A 159 -17.05 -6.28 -6.26
C ALA A 159 -17.20 -6.61 -4.77
N ASP A 160 -16.34 -6.02 -3.92
CA ASP A 160 -16.40 -6.17 -2.46
C ASP A 160 -16.11 -4.84 -1.75
N PRO A 161 -17.15 -4.10 -1.29
CA PRO A 161 -16.97 -2.89 -0.48
C PRO A 161 -16.33 -3.18 0.90
N TYR A 162 -16.21 -4.45 1.28
CA TYR A 162 -15.69 -4.92 2.58
C TYR A 162 -14.48 -5.88 2.46
N ALA A 163 -13.66 -5.75 1.41
CA ALA A 163 -12.44 -6.55 1.26
C ALA A 163 -11.65 -6.64 2.58
N ALA A 164 -11.23 -7.86 2.94
CA ALA A 164 -10.59 -8.14 4.23
C ALA A 164 -9.38 -7.21 4.47
N PRO A 165 -9.28 -6.59 5.66
CA PRO A 165 -8.21 -5.66 5.96
C PRO A 165 -6.86 -6.40 5.99
N LEU A 166 -5.96 -6.02 5.09
CA LEU A 166 -4.59 -6.53 5.11
C LEU A 166 -3.89 -5.98 6.36
N PHE A 167 -3.41 -6.89 7.21
CA PHE A 167 -2.50 -6.57 8.30
C PHE A 167 -1.07 -6.68 7.80
N GLU A 168 -0.37 -5.54 7.71
CA GLU A 168 1.07 -5.50 7.45
C GLU A 168 1.82 -5.20 8.74
N GLN A 169 2.93 -5.92 8.95
CA GLN A 169 3.77 -5.80 10.14
C GLN A 169 4.37 -4.39 10.26
N PRO A 170 4.62 -3.90 11.50
CA PRO A 170 5.22 -2.58 11.69
C PRO A 170 6.63 -2.51 11.09
N THR A 171 6.89 -1.50 10.23
CA THR A 171 8.20 -1.20 9.64
C THR A 171 8.70 0.20 10.02
N GLY A 172 10.00 0.46 9.82
CA GLY A 172 10.62 1.79 10.01
C GLY A 172 10.52 2.35 11.44
N TRP A 173 10.21 3.65 11.56
CA TRP A 173 10.10 4.36 12.84
C TRP A 173 8.97 3.82 13.72
N ARG A 174 7.87 3.35 13.12
CA ARG A 174 6.76 2.74 13.86
C ARG A 174 7.18 1.45 14.55
N ARG A 175 7.96 0.61 13.87
CA ARG A 175 8.56 -0.58 14.48
C ARG A 175 9.44 -0.19 15.67
N ARG A 176 10.23 0.88 15.54
CA ARG A 176 11.09 1.35 16.64
C ARG A 176 10.27 1.83 17.83
N ILE A 177 9.23 2.64 17.63
CA ILE A 177 8.35 3.10 18.73
C ILE A 177 7.64 1.91 19.37
N ALA A 178 7.01 1.04 18.57
CA ALA A 178 6.29 -0.13 19.08
C ALA A 178 7.23 -1.04 19.89
N LEU A 179 8.45 -1.27 19.39
CA LEU A 179 9.45 -2.08 20.06
C LEU A 179 9.97 -1.42 21.34
N LEU A 180 10.22 -0.11 21.34
CA LEU A 180 10.61 0.63 22.56
C LEU A 180 9.52 0.56 23.64
N LEU A 181 8.24 0.73 23.26
CA LEU A 181 7.12 0.62 24.17
C LEU A 181 7.00 -0.79 24.76
N VAL A 182 7.12 -1.82 23.93
CA VAL A 182 7.09 -3.22 24.38
C VAL A 182 8.27 -3.52 25.30
N VAL A 183 9.49 -3.14 24.92
CA VAL A 183 10.70 -3.37 25.72
C VAL A 183 10.61 -2.63 27.06
N ALA A 184 10.13 -1.39 27.08
CA ALA A 184 9.92 -0.65 28.32
C ALA A 184 8.87 -1.32 29.22
N GLY A 185 7.75 -1.78 28.65
CA GLY A 185 6.72 -2.53 29.39
C GLY A 185 7.26 -3.84 29.98
N VAL A 186 8.00 -4.63 29.19
CA VAL A 186 8.63 -5.87 29.68
C VAL A 186 9.68 -5.56 30.75
N ALA A 187 10.56 -4.58 30.54
CA ALA A 187 11.58 -4.21 31.52
C ALA A 187 10.98 -3.79 32.86
N LEU A 188 9.90 -3.00 32.85
CA LEU A 188 9.18 -2.59 34.06
C LEU A 188 8.51 -3.76 34.79
N LEU A 189 8.16 -4.85 34.10
CA LEU A 189 7.69 -6.09 34.73
C LEU A 189 8.84 -6.95 35.25
N SER A 190 9.89 -7.13 34.45
CA SER A 190 10.94 -8.11 34.73
C SER A 190 11.98 -7.62 35.74
N ILE A 191 12.34 -6.33 35.73
CA ILE A 191 13.38 -5.78 36.62
C ILE A 191 13.01 -5.91 38.11
N PRO A 192 11.79 -5.55 38.57
CA PRO A 192 11.40 -5.71 39.97
C PRO A 192 11.44 -7.17 40.43
N LEU A 193 10.99 -8.09 39.55
CA LEU A 193 11.00 -9.53 39.81
C LEU A 193 12.42 -10.08 39.99
N LEU A 194 13.37 -9.63 39.16
CA LEU A 194 14.78 -10.03 39.25
C LEU A 194 15.48 -9.49 40.51
N ILE A 195 15.01 -8.37 41.05
CA ILE A 195 15.53 -7.74 42.28
C ILE A 195 14.79 -8.28 43.53
N GLY A 196 13.84 -9.21 43.36
CA GLY A 196 13.09 -9.81 44.47
C GLY A 196 12.03 -8.89 45.09
N ARG A 197 11.62 -7.82 44.40
CA ARG A 197 10.54 -6.93 44.82
C ARG A 197 9.24 -7.30 44.09
N ILE A 198 8.25 -7.78 44.83
CA ILE A 198 6.88 -7.93 44.33
C ILE A 198 6.22 -6.55 44.38
N PRO A 199 5.84 -5.94 43.24
CA PRO A 199 5.21 -4.63 43.25
C PRO A 199 3.83 -4.70 43.92
N GLU A 200 3.57 -3.79 44.86
CA GLU A 200 2.29 -3.66 45.58
C GLU A 200 1.15 -3.17 44.67
N HIS A 201 1.48 -2.53 43.54
CA HIS A 201 0.50 -2.05 42.57
C HIS A 201 0.43 -2.96 41.34
N PRO A 202 -0.78 -3.35 40.91
CA PRO A 202 -0.97 -4.32 39.85
C PRO A 202 -0.59 -3.69 38.51
N ALA A 203 0.55 -4.11 37.93
CA ALA A 203 0.90 -4.16 36.50
C ALA A 203 0.43 -3.05 35.52
N GLY A 204 -0.03 -1.88 35.98
CA GLY A 204 -0.84 -0.95 35.21
C GLY A 204 -0.06 -0.23 34.13
N VAL A 205 1.05 0.40 34.51
CA VAL A 205 1.95 1.09 33.58
C VAL A 205 2.61 0.11 32.60
N PRO A 206 3.15 -1.05 33.03
CA PRO A 206 3.67 -2.04 32.09
C PRO A 206 2.63 -2.54 31.08
N LEU A 207 1.41 -2.83 31.53
CA LEU A 207 0.33 -3.29 30.66
C LEU A 207 -0.10 -2.19 29.68
N ALA A 208 -0.15 -0.92 30.11
CA ALA A 208 -0.36 0.23 29.24
C ALA A 208 0.69 0.34 28.13
N LEU A 209 1.97 0.17 28.47
CA LEU A 209 3.05 0.24 27.50
C LEU A 209 3.00 -0.92 26.50
N LEU A 210 2.66 -2.13 26.95
CA LEU A 210 2.47 -3.29 26.09
C LEU A 210 1.27 -3.12 25.14
N THR A 211 0.13 -2.67 25.67
CA THR A 211 -1.07 -2.39 24.87
C THR A 211 -0.85 -1.26 23.88
N LEU A 212 -0.20 -0.17 24.29
CA LEU A 212 0.19 0.92 23.38
C LEU A 212 1.18 0.44 22.32
N GLY A 213 2.18 -0.36 22.68
CA GLY A 213 3.14 -0.93 21.73
C GLY A 213 2.45 -1.79 20.67
N LEU A 214 1.47 -2.60 21.08
CA LEU A 214 0.64 -3.39 20.16
C LEU A 214 -0.23 -2.48 19.27
N LEU A 215 -0.95 -1.51 19.84
CA LEU A 215 -1.86 -0.62 19.11
C LEU A 215 -1.11 0.29 18.12
N VAL A 216 0.06 0.80 18.51
CA VAL A 216 0.97 1.55 17.63
C VAL A 216 1.51 0.63 16.54
N GLY A 217 1.87 -0.61 16.88
CA GLY A 217 2.34 -1.63 15.94
C GLY A 217 1.33 -1.95 14.84
N ILE A 218 0.05 -2.06 15.20
CA ILE A 218 -1.04 -2.37 14.24
C ILE A 218 -1.66 -1.12 13.59
N ARG A 219 -1.22 0.09 13.98
CA ARG A 219 -1.81 1.37 13.58
C ARG A 219 -3.32 1.40 13.84
N ALA A 220 -3.70 1.05 15.07
CA ALA A 220 -5.10 1.08 15.50
C ALA A 220 -5.70 2.48 15.26
N GLY A 221 -6.97 2.52 14.85
CA GLY A 221 -7.73 3.75 14.77
C GLY A 221 -8.19 4.21 16.16
N LEU A 222 -8.95 5.32 16.20
CA LEU A 222 -9.50 5.85 17.45
C LEU A 222 -10.33 4.82 18.22
N ALA A 223 -11.09 3.98 17.51
CA ALA A 223 -11.85 2.89 18.11
C ALA A 223 -10.94 1.85 18.79
N GLY A 224 -9.83 1.45 18.15
CA GLY A 224 -8.87 0.52 18.76
C GLY A 224 -8.13 1.11 19.97
N PHE A 225 -7.78 2.40 19.93
CA PHE A 225 -7.22 3.09 21.10
C PHE A 225 -8.23 3.19 22.25
N ALA A 226 -9.47 3.60 21.97
CA ALA A 226 -10.53 3.67 22.97
C ALA A 226 -10.80 2.29 23.59
N GLY A 227 -10.87 1.23 22.77
CA GLY A 227 -11.06 -0.13 23.25
C GLY A 227 -9.90 -0.63 24.11
N GLY A 228 -8.65 -0.32 23.73
CA GLY A 228 -7.47 -0.63 24.55
C GLY A 228 -7.45 0.11 25.89
N VAL A 229 -7.86 1.38 25.91
CA VAL A 229 -8.02 2.17 27.15
C VAL A 229 -9.11 1.57 28.04
N CYS A 230 -10.24 1.11 27.48
CA CYS A 230 -11.29 0.44 28.25
C CYS A 230 -10.75 -0.82 28.96
N ILE A 231 -9.99 -1.66 28.25
CA ILE A 231 -9.38 -2.87 28.85
C ILE A 231 -8.32 -2.51 29.89
N TRP A 232 -7.51 -1.49 29.61
CA TRP A 232 -6.51 -1.01 30.56
C TRP A 232 -7.15 -0.46 31.85
N LEU A 233 -8.24 0.29 31.73
CA LEU A 233 -8.99 0.81 32.88
C LEU A 233 -9.52 -0.31 33.77
N VAL A 234 -10.02 -1.41 33.19
CA VAL A 234 -10.47 -2.58 33.95
C VAL A 234 -9.35 -3.14 34.84
N ALA A 235 -8.14 -3.24 34.30
CA ALA A 235 -6.97 -3.74 35.04
C ALA A 235 -6.47 -2.78 36.13
N ASN A 236 -6.94 -1.52 36.14
CA ASN A 236 -6.56 -0.48 37.10
C ASN A 236 -7.74 0.02 37.94
N LEU A 237 -8.87 -0.71 37.95
CA LEU A 237 -10.01 -0.32 38.78
C LEU A 237 -9.64 -0.41 40.27
N PRO A 238 -10.00 0.58 41.09
CA PRO A 238 -9.64 0.64 42.50
C PRO A 238 -10.23 -0.52 43.32
N ASN A 239 -11.26 -1.21 42.82
CA ASN A 239 -11.91 -2.33 43.50
C ASN A 239 -11.30 -3.70 43.15
N PHE A 240 -10.26 -3.76 42.31
CA PHE A 240 -9.60 -5.01 41.90
C PHE A 240 -8.60 -5.51 42.95
N HIS A 241 -9.06 -5.64 44.20
CA HIS A 241 -8.31 -6.22 45.31
C HIS A 241 -8.80 -7.66 45.58
N HIS A 242 -7.91 -8.54 46.05
CA HIS A 242 -8.24 -9.96 46.29
C HIS A 242 -9.38 -10.16 47.32
N ASP A 243 -9.68 -9.14 48.13
CA ASP A 243 -10.68 -9.20 49.20
C ASP A 243 -12.04 -8.56 48.85
N ALA A 244 -12.21 -8.07 47.61
CA ALA A 244 -13.45 -7.42 47.20
C ALA A 244 -14.57 -8.43 46.89
N PRO A 245 -15.83 -8.17 47.29
CA PRO A 245 -16.95 -9.04 46.98
C PRO A 245 -17.12 -9.16 45.46
N ILE A 246 -17.42 -10.38 44.99
CA ILE A 246 -17.51 -10.75 43.55
C ILE A 246 -18.34 -9.75 42.72
N PHE A 247 -19.41 -9.19 43.29
CA PHE A 247 -20.27 -8.23 42.61
C PHE A 247 -19.57 -6.88 42.34
N GLU A 248 -18.75 -6.39 43.27
CA GLU A 248 -17.95 -5.16 43.12
C GLU A 248 -16.72 -5.38 42.24
N LEU A 249 -16.25 -6.62 42.12
CA LEU A 249 -15.21 -7.00 41.18
C LEU A 249 -15.72 -7.01 39.74
N LEU A 250 -16.99 -7.41 39.53
CA LEU A 250 -17.62 -7.54 38.21
C LEU A 250 -18.21 -6.21 37.70
N TRP A 251 -18.59 -5.29 38.58
CA TRP A 251 -19.13 -3.99 38.22
C TRP A 251 -18.20 -2.85 38.69
N PRO A 252 -17.61 -2.03 37.80
CA PRO A 252 -17.93 -1.81 36.39
C PRO A 252 -17.05 -2.58 35.39
N ALA A 253 -16.23 -3.52 35.86
CA ALA A 253 -15.23 -4.21 35.05
C ALA A 253 -15.82 -4.91 33.81
N LEU A 254 -16.94 -5.61 33.98
CA LEU A 254 -17.54 -6.44 32.94
C LEU A 254 -18.16 -5.59 31.81
N PRO A 255 -18.96 -4.54 32.08
CA PRO A 255 -19.38 -3.59 31.04
C PRO A 255 -18.22 -2.94 30.29
N LEU A 256 -17.18 -2.48 30.99
CA LEU A 256 -16.00 -1.85 30.39
C LEU A 256 -15.22 -2.82 29.50
N MET A 257 -15.09 -4.07 29.93
CA MET A 257 -14.44 -5.12 29.16
C MET A 257 -15.25 -5.46 27.89
N PHE A 258 -16.58 -5.61 28.00
CA PHE A 258 -17.44 -5.83 26.83
C PHE A 258 -17.37 -4.66 25.84
N LEU A 259 -17.42 -3.42 26.34
CA LEU A 259 -17.26 -2.22 25.52
C LEU A 259 -15.88 -2.17 24.86
N GLY A 260 -14.82 -2.48 25.61
CA GLY A 260 -13.45 -2.52 25.11
C GLY A 260 -13.25 -3.54 23.98
N LEU A 261 -13.75 -4.77 24.18
CA LEU A 261 -13.74 -5.81 23.16
C LEU A 261 -14.59 -5.44 21.93
N PHE A 262 -15.74 -4.82 22.14
CA PHE A 262 -16.60 -4.34 21.06
C PHE A 262 -15.89 -3.27 20.21
N LEU A 263 -15.29 -2.26 20.85
CA LEU A 263 -14.54 -1.19 20.17
C LEU A 263 -13.31 -1.73 19.42
N LEU A 264 -12.58 -2.68 20.01
CA LEU A 264 -11.49 -3.40 19.32
C LEU A 264 -12.01 -4.22 18.13
N GLY A 265 -13.19 -4.83 18.25
CA GLY A 265 -13.83 -5.57 17.18
C GLY A 265 -14.30 -4.68 16.01
N LEU A 266 -14.69 -3.43 16.28
CA LEU A 266 -15.03 -2.46 15.25
C LEU A 266 -13.78 -2.00 14.46
N ASP A 267 -12.63 -1.92 15.13
CA ASP A 267 -11.38 -1.48 14.51
C ASP A 267 -10.94 -2.43 13.38
N ARG A 268 -10.87 -1.88 12.16
CA ARG A 268 -10.52 -2.64 10.95
C ARG A 268 -9.10 -3.21 11.01
N ARG A 269 -8.15 -2.52 11.66
CA ARG A 269 -6.74 -2.94 11.72
C ARG A 269 -6.54 -4.03 12.76
N VAL A 270 -7.26 -3.96 13.89
CA VAL A 270 -7.31 -5.04 14.90
C VAL A 270 -7.90 -6.31 14.30
N ARG A 271 -9.00 -6.21 13.54
CA ARG A 271 -9.59 -7.36 12.84
C ARG A 271 -8.63 -7.98 11.81
N GLY A 272 -7.90 -7.16 11.07
CA GLY A 272 -6.86 -7.64 10.14
C GLY A 272 -5.77 -8.43 10.85
N MET A 273 -5.27 -7.91 11.98
CA MET A 273 -4.27 -8.61 12.81
C MET A 273 -4.81 -9.97 13.26
N TRP A 274 -6.04 -9.99 13.78
CA TRP A 274 -6.66 -11.23 14.27
C TRP A 274 -6.83 -12.27 13.17
N HIS A 275 -7.18 -11.84 11.96
CA HIS A 275 -7.27 -12.73 10.80
C HIS A 275 -5.93 -13.39 10.47
N VAL A 276 -4.83 -12.63 10.51
CA VAL A 276 -3.47 -13.16 10.28
C VAL A 276 -3.04 -14.12 11.39
N VAL A 277 -3.27 -13.75 12.65
CA VAL A 277 -2.99 -14.62 13.81
C VAL A 277 -3.75 -15.94 13.67
N ARG A 278 -5.04 -15.89 13.33
CA ARG A 278 -5.88 -17.08 13.16
C ARG A 278 -5.40 -17.98 12.02
N GLN A 279 -4.92 -17.39 10.93
CA GLN A 279 -4.31 -18.15 9.82
C GLN A 279 -2.99 -18.81 10.23
N GLN A 280 -2.12 -18.11 10.95
CA GLN A 280 -0.83 -18.66 11.43
C GLN A 280 -1.02 -19.81 12.41
N PHE A 281 -1.97 -19.70 13.34
CA PHE A 281 -2.29 -20.79 14.28
C PHE A 281 -3.06 -21.94 13.62
N GLY A 282 -3.86 -21.66 12.58
CA GLY A 282 -4.51 -22.70 11.77
C GLY A 282 -3.51 -23.55 10.99
N ALA A 283 -2.47 -22.92 10.42
CA ALA A 283 -1.39 -23.59 9.69
C ALA A 283 -0.45 -24.42 10.57
N LEU A 284 -0.42 -24.17 11.89
CA LEU A 284 0.35 -24.96 12.86
C LEU A 284 -0.38 -26.22 13.35
N ARG A 285 -1.67 -26.39 13.00
CA ARG A 285 -2.50 -27.55 13.36
C ARG A 285 -2.70 -28.55 12.21
N SER A 286 -2.22 -28.22 11.01
CA SER A 286 -2.16 -29.08 9.83
C SER A 286 -0.75 -29.60 9.62
#